data_AF-Q2J9I4-F1
#
_entry.id   AF-Q2J9I4-F1
#
_cell.length_a   1.000
_cell.length_b   1.000
_cell.length_c   1.000
_cell.angle_alpha   90.00
_cell.angle_beta   90.00
_cell.angle_gamma   90.00
#
_symmetry.space_group_name_H-M   'P 1'
#
loop_
_entity.id
_entity.type
_entity.pdbx_description
1 polymer ?
#
loop_
_entity_poly.entity_id
_entity_poly.type
_entity_poly.pdbx_seq_one_letter_code
_entity_poly.pdbx_strand_id
1 'polypeptide(L)'
;MAPRSELPTGRRPARWATAGVLLAVTVMGACSSDHTSEPGPAATSAPSVPRATASPSVSPSPISPAEIAGQRAVAAYVGLWQAMAEASHTSNWQSPELVRYASGSALQVASGILYADHYNGLVARGAPVLHPEVTSVNPPEAPKTVMVFDCSEGPVGSWRHSPGDRV
;
A
#
# COMPACT_ATOMS: atom_id res chain seq x y z
N MET A 1 -8.55 -28.03 64.34
CA MET A 1 -9.24 -29.30 63.99
C MET A 1 -10.00 -29.06 62.69
N ALA A 2 -9.80 -29.90 61.67
CA ALA A 2 -10.35 -29.77 60.30
C ALA A 2 -11.88 -30.08 60.26
N PRO A 3 -12.61 -29.95 59.13
CA PRO A 3 -12.29 -30.65 57.87
C PRO A 3 -12.25 -29.76 56.61
N ARG A 4 -11.35 -30.16 55.71
CA ARG A 4 -11.38 -29.84 54.28
C ARG A 4 -12.53 -30.62 53.63
N SER A 5 -13.30 -29.97 52.78
CA SER A 5 -14.26 -30.64 51.89
C SER A 5 -13.76 -30.50 50.46
N GLU A 6 -13.27 -31.61 49.92
CA GLU A 6 -12.98 -31.78 48.50
C GLU A 6 -14.26 -32.22 47.78
N LEU A 7 -14.54 -31.66 46.61
CA LEU A 7 -15.57 -32.14 45.67
C LEU A 7 -15.11 -31.91 44.21
N PRO A 8 -15.63 -32.69 43.26
CA PRO A 8 -14.81 -33.62 42.49
C PRO A 8 -14.47 -33.18 41.06
N THR A 9 -13.37 -33.77 40.58
CA THR A 9 -12.85 -33.81 39.21
C THR A 9 -13.86 -34.44 38.25
N GLY A 10 -14.58 -33.61 37.49
CA GLY A 10 -15.49 -34.05 36.42
C GLY A 10 -14.98 -33.64 35.04
N ARG A 11 -13.96 -34.31 34.49
CA ARG A 11 -13.57 -34.18 33.08
C ARG A 11 -14.52 -35.00 32.21
N ARG A 12 -15.45 -34.35 31.52
CA ARG A 12 -16.20 -34.96 30.41
C ARG A 12 -15.45 -34.68 29.09
N PRO A 13 -14.99 -35.69 28.33
CA PRO A 13 -14.49 -35.47 26.99
C PRO A 13 -15.68 -35.29 26.04
N ALA A 14 -15.96 -34.04 25.66
CA ALA A 14 -16.85 -33.76 24.55
C ALA A 14 -16.15 -34.22 23.26
N ARG A 15 -16.75 -35.20 22.57
CA ARG A 15 -16.37 -35.61 21.22
C ARG A 15 -16.95 -34.58 20.25
N TRP A 16 -16.10 -33.70 19.72
CA TRP A 16 -16.49 -32.77 18.66
C TRP A 16 -16.28 -33.48 17.32
N ALA A 17 -17.38 -33.86 16.68
CA ALA A 17 -17.39 -34.34 15.32
C ALA A 17 -16.91 -33.22 14.39
N THR A 18 -15.73 -33.37 13.80
CA THR A 18 -15.21 -32.46 12.78
C THR A 18 -15.90 -32.73 11.46
N ALA A 19 -16.97 -31.97 11.16
CA ALA A 19 -17.49 -31.85 9.82
C ALA A 19 -16.56 -30.94 9.00
N GLY A 20 -16.04 -31.46 7.90
CA GLY A 20 -15.08 -30.78 7.04
C GLY A 20 -15.65 -29.53 6.38
N VAL A 21 -14.95 -28.42 6.54
CA VAL A 21 -15.16 -27.21 5.74
C VAL A 21 -14.15 -27.25 4.60
N LEU A 22 -14.64 -27.50 3.39
CA LEU A 22 -13.89 -27.35 2.15
C LEU A 22 -13.61 -25.85 1.97
N LEU A 23 -12.37 -25.44 2.22
CA LEU A 23 -11.91 -24.08 1.97
C LEU A 23 -11.74 -23.91 0.45
N ALA A 24 -12.71 -23.27 -0.20
CA ALA A 24 -12.58 -22.82 -1.58
C ALA A 24 -11.46 -21.76 -1.63
N VAL A 25 -10.36 -22.09 -2.30
CA VAL A 25 -9.25 -21.17 -2.56
C VAL A 25 -9.73 -20.14 -3.58
N THR A 26 -10.05 -18.94 -3.12
CA THR A 26 -10.28 -17.78 -3.99
C THR A 26 -8.94 -17.28 -4.51
N VAL A 27 -8.78 -17.31 -5.83
CA VAL A 27 -7.61 -16.80 -6.54
C VAL A 27 -7.49 -15.30 -6.28
N MET A 28 -6.38 -14.85 -5.70
CA MET A 28 -6.04 -13.42 -5.62
C MET A 28 -5.79 -12.90 -7.04
N GLY A 29 -6.47 -11.81 -7.40
CA GLY A 29 -6.12 -11.01 -8.57
C GLY A 29 -4.71 -10.44 -8.37
N ALA A 30 -3.75 -10.95 -9.12
CA ALA A 30 -2.39 -10.40 -9.19
C ALA A 30 -2.43 -9.06 -9.94
N CYS A 31 -1.59 -8.09 -9.53
CA CYS A 31 -1.28 -6.89 -10.33
C CYS A 31 -0.60 -7.37 -11.63
N SER A 32 -1.38 -7.79 -12.63
CA SER A 32 -0.87 -8.25 -13.92
C SER A 32 -0.75 -7.03 -14.84
N SER A 33 0.49 -6.65 -15.14
CA SER A 33 0.79 -5.71 -16.23
C SER A 33 0.87 -6.49 -17.54
N ASP A 34 -0.28 -6.78 -18.16
CA ASP A 34 -0.33 -7.40 -19.48
C ASP A 34 -0.50 -6.34 -20.57
N HIS A 35 0.62 -5.84 -21.09
CA HIS A 35 0.66 -5.27 -22.44
C HIS A 35 1.84 -5.84 -23.23
N THR A 36 1.74 -7.14 -23.52
CA THR A 36 2.61 -7.81 -24.49
C THR A 36 2.05 -7.52 -25.88
N SER A 37 2.57 -6.50 -26.56
CA SER A 37 2.36 -6.33 -28.00
C SER A 37 3.30 -7.28 -28.73
N GLU A 38 2.71 -8.30 -29.37
CA GLU A 38 3.37 -9.30 -30.21
C GLU A 38 4.02 -8.66 -31.47
N PRO A 39 5.25 -9.05 -31.88
CA PRO A 39 5.83 -8.61 -33.14
C PRO A 39 5.31 -9.47 -34.30
N GLY A 40 4.45 -8.90 -35.15
CA GLY A 40 4.06 -9.50 -36.42
C GLY A 40 5.20 -9.45 -37.46
N PRO A 41 5.38 -10.48 -38.31
CA PRO A 41 6.49 -10.54 -39.25
C PRO A 41 6.20 -9.91 -40.62
N ALA A 42 7.32 -9.64 -41.32
CA ALA A 42 7.54 -9.59 -42.77
C ALA A 42 7.39 -8.25 -43.54
N ALA A 43 8.57 -7.70 -43.83
CA ALA A 43 9.14 -7.52 -45.18
C ALA A 43 8.75 -6.32 -46.08
N THR A 44 9.83 -5.75 -46.63
CA THR A 44 10.01 -5.12 -47.96
C THR A 44 10.05 -3.60 -48.00
N SER A 45 11.28 -3.11 -48.23
CA SER A 45 11.67 -1.73 -48.49
C SER A 45 11.27 -1.27 -49.90
N ALA A 46 10.65 -0.10 -50.01
CA ALA A 46 10.74 0.79 -51.17
C ALA A 46 10.42 2.25 -50.73
N PRO A 47 11.12 3.28 -51.24
CA PRO A 47 11.01 4.64 -50.74
C PRO A 47 9.87 5.39 -51.45
N SER A 48 8.92 5.89 -50.66
CA SER A 48 7.92 6.85 -51.12
C SER A 48 7.88 8.02 -50.15
N VAL A 49 8.34 9.18 -50.60
CA VAL A 49 8.19 10.46 -49.89
C VAL A 49 6.69 10.79 -49.84
N PRO A 50 6.15 11.20 -48.68
CA PRO A 50 5.41 12.45 -48.74
C PRO A 50 5.54 13.33 -47.48
N ARG A 51 5.51 14.64 -47.76
CA ARG A 51 4.75 15.69 -47.06
C ARG A 51 5.03 15.86 -45.55
N ALA A 52 5.65 17.00 -45.23
CA ALA A 52 5.71 17.54 -43.87
C ALA A 52 4.31 17.55 -43.24
N THR A 53 4.08 16.60 -42.34
CA THR A 53 2.93 16.58 -41.44
C THR A 53 3.12 17.74 -40.47
N ALA A 54 2.23 18.73 -40.54
CA ALA A 54 2.15 19.76 -39.51
C ALA A 54 1.98 19.05 -38.17
N SER A 55 2.96 19.23 -37.29
CA SER A 55 2.88 18.75 -35.91
C SER A 55 1.67 19.42 -35.26
N PRO A 56 0.70 18.68 -34.69
CA PRO A 56 -0.36 19.31 -33.92
C PRO A 56 0.31 20.01 -32.74
N SER A 57 0.29 21.33 -32.75
CA SER A 57 0.60 22.13 -31.57
C SER A 57 -0.45 21.79 -30.52
N VAL A 58 -0.14 20.85 -29.63
CA VAL A 58 -0.98 20.52 -28.48
C VAL A 58 -0.97 21.74 -27.57
N SER A 59 -1.97 22.58 -27.72
CA SER A 59 -2.26 23.60 -26.72
C SER A 59 -2.68 22.87 -25.45
N PRO A 60 -2.02 23.08 -24.29
CA PRO A 60 -2.41 22.38 -23.08
C PRO A 60 -3.83 22.81 -22.71
N SER A 61 -4.75 21.84 -22.63
CA SER A 61 -6.06 22.06 -22.02
C SER A 61 -5.88 22.46 -20.55
N PRO A 62 -6.72 23.35 -20.00
CA PRO A 62 -6.67 23.66 -18.59
C PRO A 62 -6.90 22.37 -17.77
N ILE A 63 -6.00 22.11 -16.81
CA ILE A 63 -6.09 20.97 -15.89
C ILE A 63 -7.36 21.13 -15.03
N SER A 64 -8.18 20.07 -14.98
CA SER A 64 -9.43 20.10 -14.21
C SER A 64 -9.18 20.16 -12.69
N PRO A 65 -10.13 20.69 -11.88
CA PRO A 65 -10.01 20.65 -10.42
C PRO A 65 -9.79 19.23 -9.88
N ALA A 66 -10.46 18.23 -10.48
CA ALA A 66 -10.32 16.83 -10.13
C ALA A 66 -8.89 16.32 -10.33
N GLU A 67 -8.26 16.66 -11.45
CA GLU A 67 -6.89 16.24 -11.76
C GLU A 67 -5.87 16.86 -10.81
N ILE A 68 -6.03 18.16 -10.47
CA ILE A 68 -5.18 18.82 -9.46
C ILE A 68 -5.37 18.18 -8.07
N ALA A 69 -6.59 17.82 -7.70
CA ALA A 69 -6.85 17.12 -6.43
C ALA A 69 -6.23 15.71 -6.43
N GLY A 70 -6.34 14.98 -7.54
CA GLY A 70 -5.71 13.68 -7.72
C GLY A 70 -4.19 13.72 -7.53
N GLN A 71 -3.52 14.64 -8.22
CA GLN A 71 -2.06 14.83 -8.10
C GLN A 71 -1.64 15.18 -6.67
N ARG A 72 -2.38 16.06 -5.99
CA ARG A 72 -2.11 16.43 -4.59
C ARG A 72 -2.32 15.25 -3.63
N ALA A 73 -3.35 14.44 -3.85
CA ALA A 73 -3.60 13.26 -3.04
C ALA A 73 -2.49 12.21 -3.19
N VAL A 74 -2.03 11.95 -4.43
CA VAL A 74 -0.89 11.06 -4.69
C VAL A 74 0.39 11.61 -4.04
N ALA A 75 0.66 12.91 -4.16
CA ALA A 75 1.82 13.53 -3.52
C ALA A 75 1.78 13.39 -1.99
N ALA A 76 0.61 13.61 -1.37
CA ALA A 76 0.44 13.42 0.08
C ALA A 76 0.63 11.96 0.49
N TYR A 77 0.09 11.01 -0.29
CA TYR A 77 0.24 9.58 -0.05
C TYR A 77 1.70 9.13 -0.12
N VAL A 78 2.43 9.55 -1.15
CA VAL A 78 3.87 9.27 -1.30
C VAL A 78 4.67 9.93 -0.16
N GLY A 79 4.35 11.17 0.18
CA GLY A 79 4.99 11.89 1.28
C GLY A 79 4.80 11.19 2.63
N LEU A 80 3.62 10.64 2.89
CA LEU A 80 3.35 9.84 4.09
C LEU A 80 4.29 8.63 4.18
N TRP A 81 4.42 7.86 3.11
CA TRP A 81 5.26 6.67 3.10
C TRP A 81 6.75 6.98 3.18
N GLN A 82 7.20 8.10 2.60
CA GLN A 82 8.56 8.60 2.78
C GLN A 82 8.82 9.01 4.23
N ALA A 83 7.88 9.74 4.85
CA ALA A 83 7.97 10.13 6.26
C ALA A 83 7.96 8.91 7.19
N MET A 84 7.17 7.88 6.86
CA MET A 84 7.19 6.59 7.56
C MET A 84 8.54 5.91 7.44
N ALA A 85 9.09 5.79 6.23
CA ALA A 85 10.40 5.17 6.00
C ALA A 85 11.51 5.83 6.82
N GLU A 86 11.54 7.16 6.82
CA GLU A 86 12.52 7.90 7.61
C GLU A 86 12.31 7.73 9.12
N ALA A 87 11.07 7.82 9.60
CA ALA A 87 10.76 7.62 11.01
C ALA A 87 11.07 6.20 11.48
N SER A 88 10.91 5.19 10.62
CA SER A 88 11.21 3.78 10.91
C SER A 88 12.69 3.51 11.15
N HIS A 89 13.61 4.35 10.64
CA HIS A 89 15.05 4.19 10.87
C HIS A 89 15.45 4.35 12.34
N THR A 90 14.62 5.03 13.14
CA THR A 90 14.81 5.20 14.59
C THR A 90 13.56 4.82 15.38
N SER A 91 12.56 4.25 14.71
CA SER A 91 11.22 4.00 15.25
C SER A 91 10.61 5.20 15.95
N ASN A 92 10.74 6.39 15.36
CA ASN A 92 10.23 7.63 15.95
C ASN A 92 8.73 7.79 15.70
N TRP A 93 7.90 7.22 16.58
CA TRP A 93 6.44 7.30 16.50
C TRP A 93 5.86 8.70 16.71
N GLN A 94 6.68 9.66 17.15
CA GLN A 94 6.28 11.05 17.36
C GLN A 94 6.81 11.97 16.26
N SER A 95 7.30 11.42 15.14
CA SER A 95 7.85 12.22 14.05
C SER A 95 6.85 13.28 13.57
N PRO A 96 7.21 14.57 13.61
CA PRO A 96 6.33 15.64 13.15
C PRO A 96 6.14 15.64 11.62
N GLU A 97 6.92 14.85 10.88
CA GLU A 97 6.73 14.69 9.44
C GLU A 97 5.47 13.86 9.12
N LEU A 98 5.05 12.94 9.99
CA LEU A 98 3.85 12.13 9.77
C LEU A 98 2.58 12.99 9.73
N VAL A 99 2.49 13.98 10.63
CA VAL A 99 1.31 14.86 10.73
C VAL A 99 1.19 15.84 9.56
N ARG A 100 2.24 15.99 8.74
CA ARG A 100 2.19 16.81 7.51
C ARG A 100 1.39 16.14 6.40
N TYR A 101 1.36 14.80 6.39
CA TYR A 101 0.79 14.01 5.29
C TYR A 101 -0.42 13.16 5.71
N ALA A 102 -0.58 12.88 7.01
CA ALA A 102 -1.68 12.08 7.53
C ALA A 102 -2.41 12.77 8.67
N SER A 103 -3.69 12.43 8.81
CA SER A 103 -4.54 12.80 9.93
C SER A 103 -5.50 11.65 10.26
N GLY A 104 -6.24 11.76 11.36
CA GLY A 104 -7.22 10.77 11.77
C GLY A 104 -6.64 9.36 11.90
N SER A 105 -7.36 8.37 11.34
CA SER A 105 -6.98 6.96 11.43
C SER A 105 -5.65 6.64 10.74
N ALA A 106 -5.34 7.29 9.61
CA ALA A 106 -4.08 7.06 8.89
C ALA A 106 -2.87 7.43 9.76
N LEU A 107 -2.94 8.59 10.43
CA LEU A 107 -1.89 9.02 11.37
C LEU A 107 -1.80 8.11 12.58
N GLN A 108 -2.94 7.67 13.11
CA GLN A 108 -2.97 6.74 14.25
C GLN A 108 -2.31 5.40 13.92
N VAL A 109 -2.58 4.85 12.74
CA VAL A 109 -1.97 3.60 12.27
C VAL A 109 -0.46 3.78 12.07
N ALA A 110 -0.05 4.83 11.35
CA ALA A 110 1.35 5.17 11.12
C ALA A 110 2.15 5.28 12.43
N SER A 111 1.64 6.08 13.37
CA SER A 111 2.26 6.26 14.69
C SER A 111 2.23 4.97 15.51
N GLY A 112 1.15 4.19 15.41
CA GLY A 112 1.00 2.93 16.14
C GLY A 112 2.00 1.86 15.72
N ILE A 113 2.29 1.74 14.42
CA ILE A 113 3.32 0.84 13.89
C ILE A 113 4.69 1.19 14.47
N LEU A 114 5.09 2.46 14.37
CA LEU A 114 6.39 2.93 14.88
C LEU A 114 6.49 2.80 16.41
N TYR A 115 5.38 2.98 17.13
CA TYR A 115 5.35 2.80 18.57
C TYR A 115 5.59 1.34 18.94
N ALA A 116 4.95 0.41 18.22
CA ALA A 116 5.19 -1.01 18.41
C ALA A 116 6.65 -1.37 18.12
N ASP A 117 7.24 -0.85 17.05
CA ASP A 117 8.66 -1.09 16.73
C ASP A 117 9.58 -0.53 17.82
N HIS A 118 9.34 0.70 18.28
CA HIS A 118 10.10 1.29 19.39
C HIS A 118 10.00 0.46 20.67
N TYR A 119 8.78 0.08 21.06
CA TYR A 119 8.54 -0.73 22.26
C TYR A 119 9.28 -2.08 22.21
N ASN A 120 9.41 -2.66 21.02
CA ASN A 120 10.13 -3.91 20.81
C ASN A 120 11.63 -3.72 20.54
N GLY A 121 12.14 -2.48 20.54
CA GLY A 121 13.52 -2.16 20.21
C GLY A 121 13.89 -2.59 18.79
N LEU A 122 12.98 -2.43 17.84
CA LEU A 122 13.17 -2.73 16.43
C LEU A 122 13.29 -1.44 15.63
N VAL A 123 14.03 -1.48 14.53
CA VAL A 123 13.97 -0.47 13.45
C VAL A 123 13.85 -1.19 12.12
N ALA A 124 13.20 -0.55 11.16
CA ALA A 124 13.15 -1.02 9.79
C ALA A 124 14.05 -0.15 8.92
N ARG A 125 14.84 -0.78 8.06
CA ARG A 125 15.70 -0.08 7.09
C ARG A 125 15.14 -0.29 5.69
N GLY A 126 14.95 0.79 4.95
CA GLY A 126 14.44 0.76 3.58
C GLY A 126 13.21 1.64 3.37
N ALA A 127 12.70 1.65 2.14
CA ALA A 127 11.51 2.39 1.75
C ALA A 127 10.64 1.53 0.84
N PRO A 128 9.31 1.73 0.85
CA PRO A 128 8.42 1.02 -0.06
C PRO A 128 8.63 1.51 -1.50
N VAL A 129 8.48 0.61 -2.47
CA VAL A 129 8.29 1.00 -3.88
C VAL A 129 6.78 1.14 -4.08
N LEU A 130 6.36 2.34 -4.45
CA LEU A 130 4.94 2.71 -4.54
C LEU A 130 4.55 2.88 -6.01
N HIS A 131 3.35 2.43 -6.35
CA HIS A 131 2.69 2.64 -7.64
C HIS A 131 1.27 3.19 -7.41
N PRO A 132 1.13 4.40 -6.82
CA PRO A 132 -0.17 4.95 -6.46
C PRO A 132 -0.91 5.46 -7.68
N GLU A 133 -2.17 5.08 -7.78
CA GLU A 133 -3.10 5.50 -8.83
C GLU A 133 -4.38 6.08 -8.24
N VAL A 134 -4.85 7.18 -8.82
CA VAL A 134 -6.14 7.77 -8.45
C VAL A 134 -7.25 6.93 -9.07
N THR A 135 -8.13 6.37 -8.23
CA THR A 135 -9.26 5.56 -8.68
C THR A 135 -10.57 6.34 -8.71
N SER A 136 -10.70 7.38 -7.89
CA SER A 136 -11.84 8.30 -7.98
C SER A 136 -11.55 9.65 -7.31
N VAL A 137 -12.28 10.67 -7.76
CA VAL A 137 -12.31 12.02 -7.16
C VAL A 137 -13.76 12.45 -7.01
N ASN A 138 -14.15 12.90 -5.82
CA ASN A 138 -15.55 13.23 -5.53
C ASN A 138 -15.70 14.48 -4.64
N PRO A 139 -16.56 15.45 -5.01
CA PRO A 139 -17.11 15.68 -6.36
C PRO A 139 -16.04 16.24 -7.31
N PRO A 140 -16.12 16.01 -8.64
CA PRO A 140 -15.04 16.37 -9.56
C PRO A 140 -14.82 17.89 -9.71
N GLU A 141 -15.86 18.71 -9.59
CA GLU A 141 -15.77 20.17 -9.75
C GLU A 141 -15.28 20.88 -8.48
N ALA A 142 -15.52 20.28 -7.31
CA ALA A 142 -15.08 20.79 -6.01
C ALA A 142 -14.57 19.64 -5.11
N PRO A 143 -13.42 19.02 -5.45
CA PRO A 143 -12.95 17.80 -4.80
C PRO A 143 -12.84 17.92 -3.28
N LYS A 144 -13.44 16.95 -2.59
CA LYS A 144 -13.32 16.80 -1.13
C LYS A 144 -12.68 15.48 -0.73
N THR A 145 -12.87 14.46 -1.55
CA THR A 145 -12.31 13.13 -1.34
C THR A 145 -11.65 12.66 -2.62
N VAL A 146 -10.47 12.07 -2.47
CA VAL A 146 -9.76 11.35 -3.54
C VAL A 146 -9.48 9.94 -3.03
N MET A 147 -9.81 8.93 -3.83
CA MET A 147 -9.38 7.56 -3.56
C MET A 147 -8.10 7.28 -4.33
N VAL A 148 -7.09 6.82 -3.59
CA VAL A 148 -5.81 6.37 -4.13
C VAL A 148 -5.71 4.86 -3.85
N PHE A 149 -5.45 4.11 -4.90
CA PHE A 149 -5.07 2.70 -4.83
C PHE A 149 -3.56 2.61 -5.03
N ASP A 150 -2.90 1.65 -4.39
CA ASP A 150 -1.46 1.44 -4.56
C ASP A 150 -1.17 -0.06 -4.65
N CYS A 151 -0.62 -0.50 -5.79
CA CYS A 151 0.05 -1.80 -5.89
C CYS A 151 1.49 -1.59 -5.39
N SER A 152 1.70 -1.64 -4.07
CA SER A 152 3.05 -1.54 -3.52
C SER A 152 3.85 -2.80 -3.92
N GLU A 153 4.86 -2.64 -4.77
CA GLU A 153 5.73 -3.73 -5.18
C GLU A 153 6.83 -3.94 -4.13
N GLY A 154 6.87 -5.14 -3.59
CA GLY A 154 7.93 -5.54 -2.69
C GLY A 154 7.57 -6.83 -1.99
N PRO A 155 8.52 -7.77 -1.78
CA PRO A 155 8.29 -8.79 -0.78
C PRO A 155 7.99 -8.06 0.53
N VAL A 156 7.23 -8.72 1.42
CA VAL A 156 7.04 -8.36 2.84
C VAL A 156 8.35 -8.07 3.63
N GLY A 157 9.50 -7.95 2.98
CA GLY A 157 10.82 -7.58 3.50
C GLY A 157 11.55 -6.45 2.76
N SER A 158 10.89 -5.49 2.08
CA SER A 158 11.54 -4.17 1.86
C SER A 158 11.68 -3.41 3.19
N TRP A 159 10.73 -3.62 4.10
CA TRP A 159 10.84 -3.35 5.53
C TRP A 159 11.60 -4.48 6.22
N ARG A 160 12.89 -4.66 5.90
CA ARG A 160 13.70 -5.64 6.64
C ARG A 160 14.07 -5.04 7.99
N HIS A 161 13.60 -5.69 9.04
CA HIS A 161 14.26 -5.65 10.34
C HIS A 161 15.56 -6.45 10.21
N SER A 162 16.73 -5.82 10.20
CA SER A 162 17.97 -6.62 10.17
C SER A 162 18.18 -7.26 11.55
N PRO A 163 18.57 -8.54 11.63
CA PRO A 163 18.94 -9.15 12.90
C PRO A 163 20.19 -8.45 13.44
N GLY A 164 20.02 -7.52 14.37
CA GLY A 164 21.09 -6.68 14.92
C GLY A 164 20.74 -5.20 15.04
N ASP A 165 19.69 -4.75 14.37
CA ASP A 165 19.24 -3.35 14.44
C ASP A 165 18.26 -3.17 15.60
N ARG A 166 18.81 -3.11 16.82
CA ARG A 166 18.07 -2.61 17.98
C ARG A 166 18.41 -1.14 18.20
N VAL A 167 17.39 -0.36 18.58
CA VAL A 167 17.59 1.03 19.06
C VAL A 167 18.41 1.02 20.35
#